data_AF-A0A5B7C3Z3-F1
#
_entry.id   AF-A0A5B7C3Z3-F1
#
_cell.length_a   1.000
_cell.length_b   1.000
_cell.length_c   1.000
_cell.angle_alpha   90.00
_cell.angle_beta   90.00
_cell.angle_gamma   90.00
#
_symmetry.space_group_name_H-M   'P 1'
#
loop_
_entity.id
_entity.type
_entity.pdbx_description
1 polymer ?
#
loop_
_entity_poly.entity_id
_entity_poly.type
_entity_poly.pdbx_seq_one_letter_code
_entity_poly.pdbx_strand_id
1 'polypeptide(L)'
;ISSLSFPSPLISFQLFESKHIHSIPLPHRTIPEPKGQDLDCVNVAHSHLVHSDRAELDALTFGLKPFRIKHILLKVQKDYFLSLEFFNWVELHKPNSHPLETHFIIL
;
A
#
# COMPACT_ATOMS: atom_id res chain seq x y z
N ILE A 1 12.28 30.71 -59.53
CA ILE A 1 11.45 29.59 -59.04
C ILE A 1 11.37 29.75 -57.53
N SER A 2 10.14 29.81 -57.02
CA SER A 2 9.69 29.94 -55.62
C SER A 2 10.53 29.10 -54.62
N SER A 3 10.69 29.37 -53.32
CA SER A 3 9.92 30.17 -52.36
C SER A 3 10.55 30.01 -50.96
N LEU A 4 10.46 31.09 -50.13
CA LEU A 4 10.27 31.14 -48.65
C LEU A 4 11.40 30.59 -47.74
N SER A 5 11.68 31.07 -46.53
CA SER A 5 11.58 32.34 -45.77
C SER A 5 12.26 32.00 -44.41
N PHE A 6 13.16 32.85 -43.92
CA PHE A 6 13.89 32.80 -42.62
C PHE A 6 12.95 32.82 -41.38
N PRO A 7 13.39 32.74 -40.09
CA PRO A 7 14.76 32.64 -39.51
C PRO A 7 14.94 31.64 -38.32
N SER A 8 16.19 31.49 -37.86
CA SER A 8 16.63 30.95 -36.55
C SER A 8 16.00 31.71 -35.36
N PRO A 9 15.92 31.14 -34.13
CA PRO A 9 17.03 31.36 -33.18
C PRO A 9 17.25 30.27 -32.11
N LEU A 10 18.49 30.19 -31.62
CA LEU A 10 18.85 29.63 -30.32
C LEU A 10 18.20 30.48 -29.22
N ILE A 11 17.17 29.97 -28.53
CA ILE A 11 16.64 30.61 -27.31
C ILE A 11 16.40 29.55 -26.22
N SER A 12 17.12 29.79 -25.13
CA SER A 12 17.00 29.29 -23.77
C SER A 12 15.57 29.26 -23.19
N PHE A 13 15.35 28.24 -22.38
CA PHE A 13 14.45 28.13 -21.21
C PHE A 13 12.95 28.50 -21.34
N GLN A 14 12.14 27.51 -20.95
CA GLN A 14 10.73 27.55 -20.52
C GLN A 14 9.65 27.48 -21.61
N LEU A 15 9.16 26.26 -21.86
CA LEU A 15 7.72 26.00 -21.76
C LEU A 15 7.45 24.53 -21.44
N PHE A 16 6.65 24.32 -20.39
CA PHE A 16 6.00 23.06 -20.03
C PHE A 16 5.39 22.38 -21.27
N GLU A 17 5.72 21.11 -21.51
CA GLU A 17 4.80 20.18 -22.16
C GLU A 17 4.84 18.87 -21.37
N SER A 18 3.83 18.78 -20.51
CA SER A 18 3.45 17.64 -19.69
C SER A 18 3.28 16.38 -20.53
N LYS A 19 4.25 15.46 -20.44
CA LYS A 19 3.96 14.04 -20.68
C LYS A 19 3.24 13.50 -19.44
N HIS A 20 1.93 13.73 -19.41
CA HIS A 20 1.00 13.08 -18.50
C HIS A 20 0.99 11.57 -18.82
N ILE A 21 1.99 10.85 -18.33
CA ILE A 21 1.81 9.42 -18.10
C ILE A 21 0.72 9.35 -17.05
N HIS A 22 -0.50 9.01 -17.46
CA HIS A 22 -1.53 8.55 -16.54
C HIS A 22 -0.92 7.34 -15.81
N SER A 23 -0.23 7.55 -14.70
CA SER A 23 0.06 6.47 -13.78
C SER A 23 -1.31 6.01 -13.32
N ILE A 24 -1.74 4.84 -13.79
CA ILE A 24 -2.89 4.16 -13.20
C ILE A 24 -2.64 4.22 -11.69
N PRO A 25 -3.52 4.85 -10.90
CA PRO A 25 -3.32 4.93 -9.47
C PRO A 25 -3.32 3.50 -8.96
N LEU A 26 -2.13 2.97 -8.69
CA LEU A 26 -2.01 1.66 -8.06
C LEU A 26 -2.69 1.82 -6.70
N PRO A 27 -3.73 1.04 -6.38
CA PRO A 27 -4.55 1.24 -5.18
C PRO A 27 -3.74 1.14 -3.87
N HIS A 28 -2.53 0.58 -3.94
CA HIS A 28 -1.59 0.50 -2.81
C HIS A 28 -0.64 1.69 -2.68
N ARG A 29 -0.45 2.49 -3.75
CA ARG A 29 0.51 3.59 -3.80
C ARG A 29 -0.07 4.93 -3.30
N THR A 30 -1.37 4.95 -3.00
CA THR A 30 -2.12 6.09 -2.45
C THR A 30 -2.48 5.92 -0.97
N ILE A 31 -2.07 4.81 -0.33
CA ILE A 31 -2.35 4.58 1.09
C ILE A 31 -1.38 5.44 1.92
N PRO A 32 -1.88 6.28 2.84
CA PRO A 32 -1.01 7.05 3.73
C PRO A 32 -0.22 6.11 4.64
N GLU A 33 1.05 6.43 4.92
CA GLU A 33 1.83 5.65 5.88
C GLU A 33 1.21 5.73 7.29
N PRO A 34 1.22 4.62 8.05
CA PRO A 34 0.73 4.61 9.41
C PRO A 34 1.65 5.46 10.29
N LYS A 35 1.09 6.19 11.26
CA LYS A 35 1.82 7.07 12.18
C LYS A 35 1.30 6.89 13.61
N GLY A 36 2.17 7.16 14.59
CA GLY A 36 1.82 7.05 16.02
C GLY A 36 1.25 5.68 16.36
N GLN A 37 0.11 5.66 17.04
CA GLN A 37 -0.53 4.43 17.51
C GLN A 37 -0.85 3.42 16.40
N ASP A 38 -1.13 3.89 15.17
CA ASP A 38 -1.37 2.97 14.05
C ASP A 38 -0.07 2.25 13.64
N LEU A 39 1.06 2.97 13.63
CA LEU A 39 2.37 2.39 13.33
C LEU A 39 2.81 1.41 14.43
N ASP A 40 2.61 1.79 15.69
CA ASP A 40 2.94 0.94 16.84
C ASP A 40 2.15 -0.37 16.78
N CYS A 41 0.84 -0.28 16.52
CA CYS A 41 -0.01 -1.45 16.39
C CYS A 41 0.43 -2.36 15.23
N VAL A 42 0.77 -1.80 14.07
CA VAL A 42 1.27 -2.57 12.92
C VAL A 42 2.57 -3.29 13.27
N ASN A 43 3.50 -2.63 13.97
CA ASN A 43 4.78 -3.23 14.35
C ASN A 43 4.62 -4.31 15.42
N VAL A 44 3.80 -4.08 16.43
CA VAL A 44 3.50 -5.05 17.49
C VAL A 44 2.83 -6.29 16.90
N ALA A 45 1.79 -6.11 16.07
CA ALA A 45 1.13 -7.24 15.39
C ALA A 45 2.09 -8.03 14.50
N HIS A 46 2.95 -7.36 13.73
CA HIS A 46 3.98 -8.02 12.94
C HIS A 46 4.96 -8.82 13.81
N SER A 47 5.37 -8.27 14.95
CA SER A 47 6.21 -9.02 15.89
C SER A 47 5.51 -10.29 16.36
N HIS A 48 4.25 -10.22 16.79
CA HIS A 48 3.52 -11.40 17.23
C HIS A 48 3.33 -12.44 16.12
N LEU A 49 3.09 -12.02 14.88
CA LEU A 49 3.01 -12.92 13.74
C LEU A 49 4.33 -13.67 13.51
N VAL A 50 5.46 -12.96 13.53
CA VAL A 50 6.79 -13.58 13.34
C VAL A 50 7.14 -14.58 14.45
N HIS A 51 6.65 -14.35 15.67
CA HIS A 51 6.87 -15.25 16.81
C HIS A 51 5.75 -16.29 17.00
N SER A 52 4.74 -16.31 16.13
CA SER A 52 3.56 -17.19 16.22
C SER A 52 2.78 -17.04 17.55
N ASP A 53 2.78 -15.85 18.13
CA ASP A 53 2.10 -15.53 19.40
C ASP A 53 0.62 -15.16 19.16
N ARG A 54 -0.22 -16.17 18.97
CA ARG A 54 -1.63 -15.98 18.58
C ARG A 54 -2.51 -15.32 19.66
N ALA A 55 -2.24 -15.60 20.93
CA ALA A 55 -2.99 -15.03 22.06
C ALA A 55 -2.84 -13.50 22.17
N GLU A 56 -1.66 -12.98 21.86
CA GLU A 56 -1.39 -11.53 21.85
C GLU A 56 -2.06 -10.86 20.65
N LEU A 57 -2.15 -11.57 19.52
CA LEU A 57 -2.90 -11.11 18.34
C LEU A 57 -4.40 -10.99 18.65
N ASP A 58 -4.97 -11.94 19.40
CA ASP A 58 -6.36 -11.92 19.86
C ASP A 58 -6.66 -10.70 20.75
N ALA A 59 -5.73 -10.30 21.61
CA ALA A 59 -5.86 -9.09 22.42
C ALA A 59 -5.92 -7.80 21.56
N LEU A 60 -5.30 -7.81 20.37
CA LEU A 60 -5.29 -6.68 19.44
C LEU A 60 -6.55 -6.56 18.57
N THR A 61 -7.44 -7.57 18.59
CA THR A 61 -8.66 -7.62 17.74
C THR A 61 -9.53 -6.36 17.84
N PHE A 62 -9.72 -5.81 19.04
CA PHE A 62 -10.51 -4.60 19.27
C PHE A 62 -9.90 -3.38 18.54
N GLY A 63 -8.57 -3.28 18.53
CA GLY A 63 -7.83 -2.18 17.90
C GLY A 63 -7.57 -2.34 16.40
N LEU A 64 -7.80 -3.54 15.83
CA LEU A 64 -7.50 -3.83 14.42
C LEU A 64 -8.56 -3.25 13.48
N LYS A 65 -8.34 -2.00 13.06
CA LYS A 65 -9.11 -1.33 12.01
C LYS A 65 -8.68 -1.83 10.62
N PRO A 66 -9.53 -1.73 9.58
CA PRO A 66 -9.17 -2.12 8.22
C PRO A 66 -7.86 -1.49 7.72
N PHE A 67 -7.60 -0.24 8.08
CA PHE A 67 -6.33 0.45 7.78
C PHE A 67 -5.10 -0.29 8.34
N ARG A 68 -5.15 -0.69 9.63
CA ARG A 68 -4.06 -1.41 10.29
C ARG A 68 -3.88 -2.81 9.72
N ILE A 69 -4.99 -3.52 9.45
CA ILE A 69 -5.00 -4.84 8.81
C ILE A 69 -4.28 -4.76 7.46
N LYS A 70 -4.64 -3.77 6.62
CA LYS A 70 -4.02 -3.55 5.31
C LYS A 70 -2.51 -3.31 5.43
N HIS A 71 -2.07 -2.50 6.39
CA HIS A 71 -0.65 -2.24 6.61
C HIS A 71 0.11 -3.44 7.18
N ILE A 72 -0.51 -4.24 8.05
CA ILE A 72 0.10 -5.48 8.54
C ILE A 72 0.31 -6.43 7.37
N LEU A 73 -0.70 -6.65 6.51
CA LEU A 73 -0.58 -7.48 5.32
C LEU A 73 0.49 -6.98 4.35
N LEU A 74 0.55 -5.68 4.09
CA LEU A 74 1.63 -5.10 3.28
C LEU A 74 3.02 -5.33 3.89
N LYS A 75 3.11 -5.33 5.23
CA LYS A 75 4.38 -5.54 5.94
C LYS A 75 4.82 -7.01 5.89
N VAL A 76 3.88 -7.95 6.02
CA VAL A 76 4.16 -9.40 5.91
C VAL A 76 4.14 -9.92 4.47
N GLN A 77 3.76 -9.11 3.47
CA GLN A 77 3.57 -9.52 2.06
C GLN A 77 4.72 -10.35 1.47
N LYS A 78 5.96 -10.12 1.90
CA LYS A 78 7.13 -10.88 1.43
C LYS A 78 7.19 -12.31 1.94
N ASP A 79 6.51 -12.58 3.05
CA ASP A 79 6.35 -13.89 3.65
C ASP A 79 4.93 -14.40 3.41
N TYR A 80 4.82 -15.32 2.45
CA TYR A 80 3.54 -15.89 2.05
C TYR A 80 2.85 -16.63 3.20
N PHE A 81 3.61 -17.38 4.01
CA PHE A 81 3.04 -18.16 5.10
C PHE A 81 2.43 -17.25 6.16
N LEU A 82 3.17 -16.23 6.60
CA LEU A 82 2.67 -15.26 7.57
C LEU A 82 1.51 -14.42 7.01
N SER A 83 1.56 -14.04 5.73
CA SER A 83 0.48 -13.30 5.06
C SER A 83 -0.82 -14.10 5.03
N LEU A 84 -0.74 -15.38 4.63
CA LEU A 84 -1.89 -16.26 4.56
C LEU A 84 -2.43 -16.60 5.96
N GLU A 85 -1.55 -16.85 6.92
CA GLU A 85 -1.91 -17.11 8.31
C GLU A 85 -2.69 -15.92 8.89
N PHE A 86 -2.14 -14.70 8.74
CA PHE A 86 -2.81 -13.50 9.22
C PHE A 86 -4.13 -13.24 8.51
N PHE A 87 -4.22 -13.46 7.20
CA PHE A 87 -5.46 -13.28 6.44
C PHE A 87 -6.59 -14.18 6.94
N ASN A 88 -6.31 -15.47 7.09
CA ASN A 88 -7.27 -16.45 7.61
C ASN A 88 -7.70 -16.11 9.03
N TRP A 89 -6.75 -15.65 9.87
CA TRP A 89 -7.06 -15.21 11.21
C TRP A 89 -7.98 -13.97 11.21
N VAL A 90 -7.70 -12.96 10.40
CA VAL A 90 -8.59 -11.78 10.28
C VAL A 90 -9.97 -12.17 9.78
N GLU A 91 -10.08 -13.16 8.88
CA GLU A 91 -11.38 -13.64 8.37
C GLU A 91 -12.23 -14.25 9.50
N LEU A 92 -11.61 -15.04 10.37
CA LEU A 92 -12.29 -15.67 11.52
C LEU A 92 -12.81 -14.63 12.52
N HIS A 93 -12.05 -13.56 12.79
CA HIS A 93 -12.38 -12.58 13.82
C HIS A 93 -13.18 -11.38 13.27
N LYS A 94 -13.05 -11.05 11.98
CA LYS A 94 -13.69 -9.91 11.33
C LYS A 94 -14.03 -10.23 9.86
N PRO A 95 -15.10 -10.99 9.61
CA PRO A 95 -15.46 -11.50 8.28
C PRO A 95 -15.75 -10.42 7.23
N ASN A 96 -16.10 -9.19 7.64
CA ASN A 96 -16.37 -8.05 6.75
C ASN A 96 -15.20 -7.06 6.64
N SER A 97 -14.03 -7.35 7.23
CA SER A 97 -12.91 -6.41 7.28
C SER A 97 -11.93 -6.53 6.11
N HIS A 98 -12.18 -7.48 5.21
CA HIS A 98 -11.37 -7.74 4.02
C HIS A 98 -11.93 -7.03 2.78
N PRO A 99 -11.49 -5.80 2.45
CA PRO A 99 -11.75 -5.25 1.12
C PRO A 99 -11.08 -6.12 0.04
N LEU A 100 -11.60 -6.06 -1.20
CA LEU A 100 -11.04 -6.74 -2.37
C LEU A 100 -9.52 -6.49 -2.53
N GLU A 101 -9.06 -5.29 -2.15
CA GLU A 101 -7.67 -4.88 -2.12
C GLU A 101 -6.76 -5.77 -1.25
N THR A 102 -7.32 -6.40 -0.23
CA THR A 102 -6.62 -7.33 0.68
C THR A 102 -6.25 -8.64 -0.02
N HIS A 103 -7.12 -9.10 -0.92
CA HIS A 103 -6.91 -10.34 -1.68
C HIS A 103 -5.76 -10.18 -2.68
N PHE A 104 -5.56 -8.98 -3.23
CA PHE A 104 -4.43 -8.68 -4.13
C PHE A 104 -3.08 -8.62 -3.43
N ILE A 105 -3.03 -8.57 -2.08
CA ILE A 105 -1.77 -8.55 -1.33
C ILE A 105 -1.23 -9.98 -1.11
N ILE A 106 -2.11 -10.99 -1.17
CA ILE A 106 -1.79 -12.40 -0.88
C ILE A 106 -1.44 -13.20 -2.14
N LEU A 107 -1.87 -12.72 -3.31
CA LEU A 107 -1.55 -13.29 -4.64
C LEU A 107 -0.21 -12.81 -5.17
#